data_AF-A0A7S3UM56-F1
#
_entry.id   AF-A0A7S3UM56-F1
#
_cell.length_a   1.000
_cell.length_b   1.000
_cell.length_c   1.000
_cell.angle_alpha   90.00
_cell.angle_beta   90.00
_cell.angle_gamma   90.00
#
_symmetry.space_group_name_H-M   'P 1'
#
loop_
_entity.id
_entity.type
_entity.pdbx_description
1 polymer ?
#
loop_
_entity_poly.entity_id
_entity_poly.type
_entity_poly.pdbx_seq_one_letter_code
_entity_poly.pdbx_strand_id
1 'polypeptide(L)'
;VNASASQYTTGKNKHLPRIYEWVDQRSAGAVLPYCSELESVAAAAATPEEKQDTLLKFGLKRAATETLLRLCFDAFGFVFFFTVSPMETKCWTLKSGQSAAQAAGRVLPAFAAGLSSVEVFSVYDLKECGSLRKVQERGK
;
A
#
# COMPACT_ATOMS: atom_id res chain seq x y z
N VAL A 1 6.90 10.97 12.85
CA VAL A 1 7.26 11.50 14.18
C VAL A 1 7.15 10.38 15.18
N ASN A 2 8.29 9.91 15.71
CA ASN A 2 8.27 8.88 16.74
C ASN A 2 7.74 9.47 18.06
N ALA A 3 6.82 8.77 18.71
CA ALA A 3 6.21 9.14 19.98
C ALA A 3 6.26 7.94 20.94
N SER A 4 6.23 8.21 22.25
CA SER A 4 6.14 7.14 23.24
C SER A 4 4.80 6.41 23.14
N ALA A 5 4.72 5.17 23.64
CA ALA A 5 3.51 4.38 23.60
C ALA A 5 2.30 5.13 24.19
N SER A 6 2.47 5.78 25.34
CA SER A 6 1.42 6.59 25.98
C SER A 6 0.97 7.79 25.12
N GLN A 7 1.89 8.52 24.52
CA GLN A 7 1.55 9.66 23.66
C GLN A 7 0.84 9.21 22.38
N TYR A 8 1.24 8.07 21.83
CA TYR A 8 0.69 7.53 20.60
C TYR A 8 -0.72 6.97 20.81
N THR A 9 -0.97 6.22 21.89
CA THR A 9 -2.29 5.66 22.19
C THR A 9 -3.30 6.72 22.66
N THR A 10 -2.85 7.74 23.39
CA THR A 10 -3.74 8.84 23.85
C THR A 10 -3.95 9.92 22.80
N GLY A 11 -3.15 9.94 21.72
CA GLY A 11 -3.13 11.00 20.72
C GLY A 11 -2.61 12.35 21.23
N LYS A 12 -2.08 12.41 22.46
CA LYS A 12 -1.63 13.66 23.09
C LYS A 12 -0.10 13.77 23.02
N ASN A 13 0.39 14.55 22.05
CA ASN A 13 1.80 14.89 21.96
C ASN A 13 1.99 16.42 21.87
N LYS A 14 2.72 16.99 22.81
CA LYS A 14 2.95 18.45 22.92
C LYS A 14 3.68 19.07 21.72
N HIS A 15 4.43 18.26 20.97
CA HIS A 15 5.21 18.71 19.82
C HIS A 15 4.48 18.53 18.50
N LEU A 16 3.54 17.58 18.39
CA LEU A 16 2.85 17.30 17.12
C LEU A 16 2.19 18.53 16.51
N PRO A 17 1.41 19.36 17.23
CA PRO A 17 0.79 20.54 16.64
C PRO A 17 1.79 21.51 15.99
N ARG A 18 2.93 21.75 16.67
CA ARG A 18 3.99 22.61 16.15
C ARG A 18 4.68 22.02 14.93
N ILE A 19 4.81 20.69 14.87
CA ILE A 19 5.37 19.99 13.71
C ILE A 19 4.42 20.10 12.52
N TYR A 20 3.11 19.87 12.72
CA TYR A 20 2.11 20.05 11.66
C TYR A 20 2.16 21.47 11.10
N GLU A 21 2.09 22.49 11.95
CA GLU A 21 2.16 23.89 11.53
C GLU A 21 3.45 24.21 10.76
N TRP A 22 4.60 23.71 11.24
CA TRP A 22 5.88 23.93 10.57
C TRP A 22 5.92 23.28 9.18
N VAL A 23 5.38 22.07 9.05
CA VAL A 23 5.35 21.30 7.79
C VAL A 23 4.39 21.93 6.80
N ASP A 24 3.18 22.33 7.22
CA ASP A 24 2.16 22.95 6.37
C ASP A 24 2.66 24.27 5.75
N GLN A 25 3.48 25.02 6.48
CA GLN A 25 4.06 26.28 5.99
C GLN A 25 5.23 26.08 5.01
N ARG A 26 5.89 24.91 4.99
CA ARG A 26 7.20 24.73 4.36
C ARG A 26 7.27 23.59 3.36
N SER A 27 6.28 22.71 3.34
CA SER A 27 6.28 21.54 2.47
C SER A 27 4.88 20.99 2.22
N ALA A 28 4.69 20.31 1.10
CA ALA A 28 3.49 19.53 0.81
C ALA A 28 3.55 18.10 1.41
N GLY A 29 4.47 17.86 2.35
CA GLY A 29 4.74 16.52 2.90
C GLY A 29 3.74 16.11 3.97
N ALA A 30 3.47 14.81 4.07
CA ALA A 30 2.61 14.26 5.11
C ALA A 30 3.36 14.04 6.43
N VAL A 31 2.72 14.32 7.57
CA VAL A 31 3.24 13.99 8.91
C VAL A 31 2.54 12.73 9.42
N LEU A 32 3.32 11.67 9.64
CA LEU A 32 2.85 10.42 10.23
C LEU A 32 3.41 10.24 11.64
N PRO A 33 2.60 10.38 12.71
CA PRO A 33 2.95 9.93 14.04
C PRO A 33 3.05 8.39 14.07
N TYR A 34 4.04 7.85 14.77
CA TYR A 34 4.16 6.40 15.01
C TYR A 34 4.88 6.14 16.35
N CYS A 35 4.83 4.90 16.84
CA CYS A 35 5.57 4.48 18.03
C CYS A 35 6.47 3.29 17.68
N SER A 36 7.79 3.50 17.68
CA SER A 36 8.76 2.45 17.32
C SER A 36 8.67 1.21 18.21
N GLU A 37 8.40 1.39 19.49
CA GLU A 37 8.28 0.29 20.46
C GLU A 37 7.09 -0.61 20.10
N LEU A 38 5.91 -0.02 19.86
CA LEU A 38 4.71 -0.77 19.50
C LEU A 38 4.83 -1.43 18.13
N GLU A 39 5.44 -0.75 17.14
CA GLU A 39 5.71 -1.35 15.83
C GLU A 39 6.66 -2.55 15.95
N SER A 40 7.68 -2.48 16.80
CA SER A 40 8.60 -3.59 17.03
C SER A 40 7.90 -4.79 17.65
N VAL A 41 7.01 -4.57 18.62
CA VAL A 41 6.22 -5.65 19.24
C VAL A 41 5.28 -6.27 18.21
N ALA A 42 4.59 -5.45 17.41
CA ALA A 42 3.71 -5.93 16.35
C ALA A 42 4.47 -6.68 15.24
N ALA A 43 5.70 -6.27 14.92
CA ALA A 43 6.56 -6.93 13.94
C ALA A 43 7.14 -8.27 14.41
N ALA A 44 7.25 -8.48 15.73
CA ALA A 44 7.72 -9.72 16.33
C ALA A 44 6.65 -10.81 16.41
N ALA A 45 5.38 -10.49 16.12
CA ALA A 45 4.30 -11.48 16.09
C ALA A 45 4.56 -12.55 15.02
N ALA A 46 4.27 -13.82 15.33
CA ALA A 46 4.54 -14.93 14.44
C ALA A 46 3.44 -15.08 13.36
N THR A 47 2.22 -14.63 13.67
CA THR A 47 1.07 -14.72 12.77
C THR A 47 0.40 -13.36 12.54
N PRO A 48 -0.32 -13.20 11.40
CA PRO A 48 -1.14 -12.02 11.16
C PRO A 48 -2.20 -11.78 12.25
N GLU A 49 -2.78 -12.85 12.79
CA GLU A 49 -3.79 -12.79 13.85
C GLU A 49 -3.18 -12.26 15.15
N GLU A 50 -2.00 -12.76 15.55
CA GLU A 50 -1.27 -12.27 16.73
C GLU A 50 -0.85 -10.81 16.58
N LYS A 51 -0.42 -10.42 15.37
CA LYS A 51 -0.12 -9.02 15.05
C LYS A 51 -1.36 -8.15 15.25
N GLN A 52 -2.50 -8.59 14.71
CA GLN A 52 -3.76 -7.86 14.81
C GLN A 52 -4.22 -7.73 16.26
N ASP A 53 -4.17 -8.82 17.04
CA ASP A 53 -4.52 -8.82 18.46
C ASP A 53 -3.61 -7.89 19.27
N THR A 54 -2.31 -7.88 18.96
CA THR A 54 -1.34 -6.95 19.57
C THR A 54 -1.72 -5.51 19.29
N LEU A 55 -2.01 -5.16 18.04
CA LEU A 55 -2.43 -3.81 17.67
C LEU A 55 -3.74 -3.41 18.38
N LEU A 56 -4.72 -4.31 18.44
CA LEU A 56 -6.01 -4.08 19.09
C LEU A 56 -5.88 -3.86 20.60
N LYS A 57 -4.97 -4.56 21.28
CA LYS A 57 -4.68 -4.33 22.72
C LYS A 57 -4.25 -2.89 23.01
N PHE A 58 -3.60 -2.23 22.06
CA PHE A 58 -3.20 -0.82 22.16
C PHE A 58 -4.19 0.14 21.52
N GLY A 59 -5.39 -0.33 21.14
CA GLY A 59 -6.43 0.48 20.49
C GLY A 59 -6.13 0.84 19.02
N LEU A 60 -5.15 0.17 18.41
CA LEU A 60 -4.71 0.44 17.04
C LEU A 60 -5.40 -0.53 16.07
N LYS A 61 -5.93 0.00 14.96
CA LYS A 61 -6.58 -0.81 13.93
C LYS A 61 -5.60 -1.37 12.90
N ARG A 62 -4.46 -0.70 12.71
CA ARG A 62 -3.43 -1.02 11.72
C ARG A 62 -2.07 -0.54 12.21
N ALA A 63 -1.00 -1.14 11.69
CA ALA A 63 0.35 -0.69 11.95
C ALA A 63 0.64 0.65 11.23
N ALA A 64 1.44 1.51 11.85
CA ALA A 64 1.90 2.75 11.23
C ALA A 64 2.79 2.47 10.02
N THR A 65 3.54 1.38 10.04
CA THR A 65 4.36 0.90 8.90
C THR A 65 3.54 0.67 7.63
N GLU A 66 2.31 0.15 7.75
CA GLU A 66 1.42 -0.03 6.59
C GLU A 66 0.95 1.31 6.01
N THR A 67 0.74 2.30 6.88
CA THR A 67 0.39 3.67 6.45
C THR A 67 1.58 4.37 5.82
N LEU A 68 2.78 4.20 6.40
CA LEU A 68 4.04 4.73 5.87
C LEU A 68 4.30 4.20 4.46
N LEU A 69 4.12 2.89 4.23
CA LEU A 69 4.33 2.30 2.92
C LEU A 69 3.41 2.92 1.86
N ARG A 70 2.13 3.11 2.18
CA ARG A 70 1.18 3.78 1.27
C ARG A 70 1.59 5.21 0.97
N LEU A 71 1.94 5.99 1.99
CA LEU A 71 2.39 7.38 1.82
C LEU A 71 3.66 7.46 0.96
N CYS A 72 4.60 6.52 1.11
CA CYS A 72 5.77 6.45 0.24
C CYS A 72 5.39 6.15 -1.21
N PHE A 73 4.51 5.18 -1.44
CA PHE A 73 4.04 4.87 -2.80
C PHE A 73 3.37 6.07 -3.45
N ASP A 74 2.49 6.76 -2.72
CA ASP A 74 1.82 7.96 -3.22
C ASP A 74 2.84 9.09 -3.51
N ALA A 75 3.79 9.31 -2.60
CA ALA A 75 4.82 10.34 -2.75
C ALA A 75 5.76 10.08 -3.94
N PHE A 76 6.09 8.82 -4.23
CA PHE A 76 6.89 8.45 -5.41
C PHE A 76 6.05 8.28 -6.67
N GLY A 77 4.73 8.41 -6.58
CA GLY A 77 3.80 8.18 -7.69
C GLY A 77 3.85 6.74 -8.20
N PHE A 78 4.03 5.77 -7.31
CA PHE A 78 4.05 4.34 -7.67
C PHE A 78 2.64 3.76 -7.71
N VAL A 79 2.40 2.91 -8.70
CA VAL A 79 1.20 2.10 -8.85
C VAL A 79 1.61 0.64 -9.02
N PHE A 80 0.65 -0.28 -8.90
CA PHE A 80 0.89 -1.70 -9.10
C PHE A 80 -0.18 -2.32 -9.99
N PHE A 81 0.22 -3.36 -10.71
CA PHE A 81 -0.67 -4.25 -11.42
C PHE A 81 -0.33 -5.71 -11.09
N PHE A 82 -1.28 -6.59 -11.32
CA PHE A 82 -1.10 -8.01 -11.06
C PHE A 82 -1.08 -8.79 -12.37
N THR A 83 -0.22 -9.80 -12.42
CA THR A 83 -0.34 -10.89 -13.39
C THR A 83 -0.83 -12.12 -12.65
N VAL A 84 -1.92 -12.72 -13.14
CA VAL A 84 -2.52 -13.91 -12.55
C VAL A 84 -2.48 -15.03 -13.59
N SER A 85 -1.92 -16.16 -13.19
CA SER A 85 -1.93 -17.41 -13.95
C SER A 85 -2.29 -18.56 -12.99
N PRO A 86 -2.64 -19.75 -13.50
CA PRO A 86 -2.91 -20.91 -12.64
C PRO A 86 -1.73 -21.28 -11.73
N MET A 87 -0.50 -20.94 -12.12
CA MET A 87 0.72 -21.31 -11.41
C MET A 87 1.31 -20.18 -10.56
N GLU A 88 1.05 -18.92 -10.93
CA GLU A 88 1.68 -17.76 -10.29
C GLU A 88 0.71 -16.57 -10.27
N THR A 89 0.63 -15.91 -9.11
CA THR A 89 0.10 -14.55 -8.98
C THR A 89 1.21 -13.63 -8.52
N LYS A 90 1.48 -12.58 -9.28
CA LYS A 90 2.58 -11.66 -9.02
C LYS A 90 2.16 -10.21 -9.11
N CYS A 91 2.66 -9.40 -8.18
CA CYS A 91 2.47 -7.96 -8.13
C CYS A 91 3.70 -7.27 -8.73
N TRP A 92 3.47 -6.29 -9.60
CA TRP A 92 4.50 -5.53 -10.29
C TRP A 92 4.35 -4.05 -9.99
N THR A 93 5.43 -3.41 -9.54
CA THR A 93 5.44 -1.97 -9.27
C THR A 93 5.86 -1.18 -10.51
N LEU A 94 5.10 -0.13 -10.80
CA LEU A 94 5.30 0.81 -11.91
C LEU A 94 5.25 2.25 -11.39
N LYS A 95 5.74 3.19 -12.19
CA LYS A 95 5.43 4.60 -12.00
C LYS A 95 4.09 4.93 -12.67
N SER A 96 3.31 5.79 -12.02
CA SER A 96 2.09 6.33 -12.58
C SER A 96 2.38 6.99 -13.94
N GLY A 97 1.48 6.78 -14.90
CA GLY A 97 1.62 7.28 -16.28
C GLY A 97 2.47 6.41 -17.21
N GLN A 98 3.03 5.28 -16.74
CA GLN A 98 3.68 4.32 -17.63
C GLN A 98 2.66 3.61 -18.53
N SER A 99 3.07 3.36 -19.78
CA SER A 99 2.24 2.68 -20.78
C SER A 99 2.13 1.17 -20.56
N ALA A 100 1.12 0.54 -21.14
CA ALA A 100 0.95 -0.92 -21.10
C ALA A 100 2.17 -1.68 -21.67
N ALA A 101 2.83 -1.16 -22.71
CA ALA A 101 4.04 -1.76 -23.27
C ALA A 101 5.20 -1.73 -22.26
N GLN A 102 5.39 -0.62 -21.55
CA GLN A 102 6.38 -0.52 -20.48
C GLN A 102 6.07 -1.46 -19.31
N ALA A 103 4.79 -1.59 -18.95
CA ALA A 103 4.32 -2.53 -17.94
C ALA A 103 4.62 -3.99 -18.36
N ALA A 104 4.29 -4.37 -19.58
CA ALA A 104 4.55 -5.71 -20.11
C ALA A 104 6.05 -6.01 -20.19
N GLY A 105 6.87 -5.02 -20.56
CA GLY A 105 8.33 -5.12 -20.53
C GLY A 105 8.91 -5.43 -19.15
N ARG A 106 8.21 -5.03 -18.07
CA ARG A 106 8.59 -5.35 -16.69
C ARG A 106 8.37 -6.82 -16.36
N VAL A 107 7.34 -7.43 -16.95
CA VAL A 107 7.03 -8.87 -16.82
C VAL A 107 8.05 -9.69 -17.60
N LEU A 108 8.25 -9.35 -18.87
CA LEU A 108 9.24 -9.96 -19.74
C LEU A 108 9.75 -8.93 -20.76
N PRO A 109 11.08 -8.73 -20.91
CA PRO A 109 11.63 -7.70 -21.79
C PRO A 109 11.14 -7.77 -23.25
N ALA A 110 10.89 -8.97 -23.78
CA ALA A 110 10.41 -9.18 -25.14
C ALA A 110 9.02 -8.56 -25.41
N PHE A 111 8.18 -8.42 -24.38
CA PHE A 111 6.85 -7.83 -24.55
C PHE A 111 6.88 -6.32 -24.76
N ALA A 112 7.96 -5.61 -24.41
CA ALA A 112 8.02 -4.16 -24.56
C ALA A 112 7.88 -3.69 -26.02
N ALA A 113 8.47 -4.44 -26.97
CA ALA A 113 8.44 -4.10 -28.39
C ALA A 113 7.34 -4.84 -29.17
N GLY A 114 6.90 -6.00 -28.67
CA GLY A 114 5.96 -6.89 -29.35
C GLY A 114 4.52 -6.83 -28.84
N LEU A 115 4.18 -5.92 -27.92
CA LEU A 115 2.84 -5.83 -27.37
C LEU A 115 1.84 -5.33 -28.42
N SER A 116 0.96 -6.22 -28.87
CA SER A 116 -0.11 -5.90 -29.83
C SER A 116 -1.45 -5.62 -29.15
N SER A 117 -1.79 -6.36 -28.09
CA SER A 117 -3.01 -6.16 -27.30
C SER A 117 -2.80 -6.61 -25.86
N VAL A 118 -3.52 -6.00 -24.93
CA VAL A 118 -3.60 -6.42 -23.52
C VAL A 118 -5.04 -6.40 -23.06
N GLU A 119 -5.40 -7.41 -22.26
CA GLU A 119 -6.65 -7.40 -21.50
C GLU A 119 -6.33 -6.90 -20.08
N VAL A 120 -7.04 -5.86 -19.67
CA VAL A 120 -6.91 -5.26 -18.35
C VAL A 120 -8.26 -5.26 -17.70
N PHE A 121 -8.32 -5.77 -16.48
CA PHE A 121 -9.52 -5.75 -15.65
C PHE A 121 -9.16 -5.22 -14.26
N SER A 122 -10.13 -4.57 -13.63
CA SER A 122 -9.99 -4.10 -12.26
C SER A 122 -10.12 -5.26 -11.26
N VAL A 123 -9.32 -5.22 -10.19
CA VAL A 123 -9.44 -6.17 -9.07
C VAL A 123 -10.83 -6.08 -8.41
N TYR A 124 -11.45 -4.89 -8.44
CA TYR A 124 -12.79 -4.69 -7.91
C TYR A 124 -13.83 -5.43 -8.75
N ASP A 125 -13.75 -5.35 -10.08
CA ASP A 125 -14.67 -6.06 -10.98
C ASP A 125 -14.49 -7.58 -10.88
N LEU A 126 -13.25 -8.05 -10.72
CA LEU A 126 -12.97 -9.46 -10.46
C LEU A 126 -13.60 -9.92 -9.14
N LYS A 127 -13.50 -9.11 -8.08
CA LYS A 127 -14.10 -9.42 -6.78
C LYS A 127 -15.63 -9.44 -6.84
N GLU A 128 -16.24 -8.50 -7.56
CA GLU A 128 -17.70 -8.42 -7.72
C GLU A 128 -18.26 -9.58 -8.56
N CYS A 129 -17.57 -9.95 -9.64
CA CYS A 129 -18.04 -10.99 -10.55
C CYS A 129 -17.69 -12.40 -10.07
N GLY A 130 -16.63 -12.53 -9.27
CA GLY A 130 -16.16 -13.80 -8.69
C GLY A 130 -15.36 -14.69 -9.65
N SER A 131 -15.26 -14.35 -10.94
CA SER A 131 -14.40 -15.05 -11.90
C SER A 131 -14.06 -14.18 -13.12
N LEU A 132 -12.89 -14.44 -13.73
CA LEU A 132 -12.44 -13.73 -14.95
C LEU A 132 -13.43 -13.88 -16.11
N ARG A 133 -13.99 -15.09 -16.28
CA ARG A 133 -14.99 -15.34 -17.32
C ARG A 133 -16.21 -14.43 -17.19
N LYS A 134 -16.72 -14.23 -15.97
CA LYS A 134 -17.87 -13.36 -15.73
C LYS A 134 -17.55 -11.88 -15.91
N VAL A 135 -16.30 -11.48 -15.68
CA VAL A 135 -15.82 -10.11 -15.97
C VAL A 135 -15.84 -9.87 -17.48
N GLN A 136 -15.26 -10.79 -18.26
CA GLN A 136 -15.26 -10.73 -19.73
C GLN A 136 -16.68 -10.76 -20.33
N GLU A 137 -17.56 -11.63 -19.83
CA GLU A 137 -18.97 -11.72 -20.27
C GLU A 137 -19.75 -10.42 -20.02
N ARG A 138 -19.33 -9.62 -19.02
CA ARG A 138 -19.93 -8.32 -18.70
C ARG A 138 -19.26 -7.15 -19.42
N GLY A 139 -18.25 -7.41 -20.25
CA GLY A 139 -17.50 -6.38 -20.98
C GLY A 139 -16.74 -5.41 -20.06
N LYS A 140 -16.31 -5.90 -18.90
CA LYS A 140 -15.55 -5.15 -17.89
C LYS A 140 -14.08 -5.56 -17.86
#